data_AF-A0A937U1T5-F1
#
_entry.id   AF-A0A937U1T5-F1
#
_cell.length_a   1.000
_cell.length_b   1.000
_cell.length_c   1.000
_cell.angle_alpha   90.00
_cell.angle_beta   90.00
_cell.angle_gamma   90.00
#
_symmetry.space_group_name_H-M   'P 1'
#
loop_
_entity.id
_entity.type
_entity.pdbx_description
1 polymer ?
#
loop_
_entity_poly.entity_id
_entity_poly.type
_entity_poly.pdbx_seq_one_letter_code
_entity_poly.pdbx_strand_id
1 'polypeptide(L)' 'MNFNPLSKREESIAKKIVDAAYTVHKILGPGLLEKVYEVCFCHELSKRGLR' A
#
# COMPACT_ATOMS: atom_id res chain seq x y z
N MET A 1 14.50 22.95 -10.00
CA MET A 1 14.05 22.01 -8.95
C MET A 1 15.11 20.95 -8.80
N ASN A 2 15.71 20.80 -7.61
CA ASN A 2 16.68 19.73 -7.36
C ASN A 2 15.91 18.49 -6.91
N PHE A 3 16.07 17.40 -7.67
CA PHE A 3 15.54 16.10 -7.29
C PHE A 3 16.55 15.39 -6.39
N ASN A 4 16.14 15.06 -5.17
CA ASN A 4 16.89 14.16 -4.31
C ASN A 4 16.24 12.77 -4.38
N PRO A 5 16.99 11.72 -4.76
CA PRO A 5 16.45 10.37 -4.82
C PRO A 5 16.09 9.88 -3.41
N LEU A 6 15.06 9.02 -3.35
CA LEU A 6 14.70 8.31 -2.14
C LEU A 6 15.84 7.37 -1.73
N SER A 7 15.99 7.16 -0.42
CA SER A 7 16.84 6.10 0.10
C SER A 7 16.27 4.72 -0.26
N LYS A 8 17.14 3.70 -0.29
CA LYS A 8 16.71 2.30 -0.51
C LYS A 8 15.63 1.84 0.47
N ARG A 9 15.66 2.36 1.71
CA ARG A 9 14.66 2.05 2.73
C ARG A 9 13.30 2.65 2.37
N GLU A 10 13.27 3.90 1.96
CA GLU A 10 12.05 4.59 1.54
C GLU A 10 11.43 3.91 0.31
N GLU A 11 12.24 3.58 -0.70
CA GLU A 11 11.77 2.83 -1.88
C GLU A 11 11.17 1.47 -1.50
N SER A 12 11.83 0.74 -0.60
CA SER A 12 11.35 -0.57 -0.15
C SER A 12 10.01 -0.47 0.58
N ILE A 13 9.85 0.52 1.47
CA ILE A 13 8.60 0.75 2.19
C ILE A 13 7.51 1.20 1.23
N ALA A 14 7.79 2.18 0.38
CA ALA A 14 6.83 2.70 -0.60
C ALA A 14 6.33 1.59 -1.53
N LYS A 15 7.23 0.75 -2.04
CA LYS A 15 6.87 -0.41 -2.87
C LYS A 15 5.87 -1.33 -2.16
N LYS A 16 6.14 -1.70 -0.91
CA LYS A 16 5.23 -2.55 -0.13
C LYS A 16 3.85 -1.92 0.08
N ILE A 17 3.80 -0.61 0.32
CA ILE A 17 2.54 0.14 0.50
C ILE A 17 1.73 0.13 -0.80
N VAL A 18 2.38 0.46 -1.92
CA VAL A 18 1.73 0.48 -3.25
C VAL A 18 1.26 -0.92 -3.64
N ASP A 19 2.09 -1.95 -3.44
CA ASP A 19 1.73 -3.34 -3.73
C ASP A 19 0.53 -3.80 -2.90
N ALA A 20 0.44 -3.39 -1.62
CA ALA A 20 -0.72 -3.69 -0.77
C ALA A 20 -1.99 -3.00 -1.29
N ALA A 21 -1.94 -1.70 -1.61
CA ALA A 21 -3.09 -0.95 -2.11
C ALA A 21 -3.56 -1.52 -3.46
N TYR A 22 -2.62 -1.83 -4.36
CA TYR A 22 -2.90 -2.45 -5.65
C TYR A 22 -3.57 -3.83 -5.47
N THR A 23 -3.08 -4.64 -4.53
CA THR A 23 -3.67 -5.96 -4.23
C THR A 23 -5.12 -5.83 -3.77
N VAL A 24 -5.40 -4.91 -2.84
CA VAL A 24 -6.76 -4.65 -2.36
C VAL A 24 -7.67 -4.22 -3.52
N HIS A 25 -7.25 -3.22 -4.29
CA HIS A 25 -8.07 -2.72 -5.41
C HIS A 25 -8.30 -3.78 -6.49
N LYS A 26 -7.27 -4.58 -6.82
CA LYS A 26 -7.37 -5.65 -7.82
C LYS A 26 -8.35 -6.75 -7.41
N ILE A 27 -8.40 -7.10 -6.13
CA ILE A 27 -9.28 -8.17 -5.62
C ILE A 27 -10.71 -7.66 -5.43
N LEU A 28 -10.87 -6.47 -4.86
CA LEU A 28 -12.19 -5.96 -4.49
C LEU A 28 -12.92 -5.26 -5.64
N GLY A 29 -12.17 -4.62 -6.54
CA GLY A 29 -12.74 -3.73 -7.56
C GLY A 29 -13.32 -2.44 -6.97
N PRO A 30 -13.77 -1.52 -7.84
CA PRO A 30 -14.35 -0.23 -7.41
C PRO A 30 -15.76 -0.40 -6.81
N GLY A 31 -16.22 0.58 -6.02
CA GLY A 31 -17.62 0.68 -5.58
C GLY A 31 -17.94 0.19 -4.18
N LEU A 32 -16.94 -0.27 -3.41
CA LEU A 32 -17.11 -0.59 -1.99
C LEU A 32 -16.90 0.63 -1.09
N LEU A 33 -17.40 0.53 0.15
CA LEU A 33 -17.19 1.54 1.18
C LEU A 33 -15.69 1.66 1.52
N GLU A 34 -15.27 2.89 1.82
CA GLU A 34 -13.90 3.20 2.25
C GLU A 34 -13.47 2.34 3.45
N LYS A 35 -14.38 2.08 4.40
CA LYS A 35 -14.08 1.26 5.59
C LYS A 35 -13.66 -0.17 5.24
N VAL A 36 -14.21 -0.73 4.17
CA VAL A 36 -13.83 -2.07 3.70
C VAL A 36 -12.42 -2.02 3.10
N TYR A 37 -12.13 -0.99 2.31
CA TYR A 37 -10.78 -0.73 1.77
C TYR A 37 -9.74 -0.58 2.89
N GLU A 38 -10.03 0.21 3.92
CA GLU A 38 -9.15 0.43 5.08
C GLU A 38 -8.80 -0.89 5.79
N VAL A 39 -9.81 -1.70 6.13
CA VAL A 39 -9.61 -2.97 6.85
C VAL A 39 -8.76 -3.93 6.01
N CYS A 40 -9.07 -4.09 4.72
CA CYS A 40 -8.31 -4.95 3.83
C CYS A 40 -6.88 -4.43 3.61
N PHE A 41 -6.70 -3.12 3.54
CA PHE A 41 -5.39 -2.51 3.35
C PHE A 41 -4.50 -2.68 4.58
N CYS A 42 -5.02 -2.43 5.78
CA CYS A 42 -4.33 -2.71 7.04
C CYS A 42 -3.93 -4.20 7.16
N HIS A 43 -4.80 -5.11 6.72
CA HIS A 43 -4.50 -6.54 6.66
C HIS A 43 -3.34 -6.84 5.70
N GLU A 44 -3.35 -6.29 4.49
CA GLU A 44 -2.28 -6.50 3.50
C GLU A 44 -0.95 -5.85 3.90
N LEU A 45 -0.96 -4.70 4.58
CA LEU A 45 0.22 -4.07 5.17
C LEU A 45 0.82 -4.96 6.27
N SER A 46 -0.02 -5.46 7.17
CA SER A 46 0.40 -6.37 8.25
C SER A 46 1.08 -7.63 7.71
N LYS A 47 0.54 -8.23 6.64
CA LYS A 47 1.13 -9.38 5.94
C LYS A 47 2.52 -9.09 5.33
N ARG A 48 2.82 -7.83 5.02
CA ARG A 48 4.13 -7.38 4.49
C ARG A 48 5.10 -6.92 5.57
N GLY A 49 4.73 -7.11 6.85
CA GLY A 49 5.51 -6.70 8.02
C GLY A 49 5.47 -5.20 8.26
N LEU A 50 4.47 -4.49 7.74
CA LEU A 50 4.22 -3.08 8.01
C LEU A 50 3.08 -2.99 9.02
N ARG A 51 3.34 -2.36 10.17
CA ARG A 51 2.37 -2.14 11.26
C ARG A 51 2.32 -0.66 11.60
#